data_AF-A0AAU1I9Z8-F1
#
_entry.id   AF-A0AAU1I9Z8-F1
#
_cell.length_a   1.000
_cell.length_b   1.000
_cell.length_c   1.000
_cell.angle_alpha   90.00
_cell.angle_beta   90.00
_cell.angle_gamma   90.00
#
_symmetry.space_group_name_H-M   'P 1'
#
loop_
_entity.id
_entity.type
_entity.pdbx_description
1 polymer ?
#
loop_
_entity_poly.entity_id
_entity_poly.type
_entity_poly.pdbx_seq_one_letter_code
_entity_poly.pdbx_strand_id
1 'polypeptide(L)'
;MASSSGTDPADPDRLGRPGQAATDGGPPRRRAFALAQRLEIHHTPKHGSWLNIAEIELSALTRQCLDRRIGDLDTLNTELSAWQNATNTDQRQVDWQFTTHDARIKLRHLYPKN
;
A
#
# COMPACT_ATOMS: atom_id res chain seq x y z
N MET A 1 2.23 49.52 50.68
CA MET A 1 2.54 48.38 51.55
C MET A 1 2.48 47.13 50.70
N ALA A 2 3.55 46.33 50.77
CA ALA A 2 3.75 45.11 50.02
C ALA A 2 2.68 44.05 50.34
N SER A 3 2.36 43.18 49.39
CA SER A 3 2.84 41.80 49.47
C SER A 3 2.41 41.00 48.25
N SER A 4 3.42 40.46 47.58
CA SER A 4 3.37 39.45 46.54
C SER A 4 2.73 38.16 47.05
N SER A 5 1.81 37.59 46.27
CA SER A 5 1.50 36.15 46.28
C SER A 5 1.96 35.63 44.92
N GLY A 6 3.20 35.15 44.80
CA GLY A 6 3.50 33.78 45.18
C GLY A 6 3.27 32.88 43.96
N THR A 7 4.10 33.04 42.93
CA THR A 7 4.21 32.06 41.84
C THR A 7 4.89 30.83 42.43
N ASP A 8 4.14 29.75 42.60
CA ASP A 8 4.64 28.47 43.11
C ASP A 8 5.51 27.79 42.02
N PRO A 9 6.81 27.54 42.25
CA PRO A 9 7.70 26.98 41.25
C PRO A 9 7.87 25.47 41.46
N ALA A 10 6.81 24.68 41.35
CA ALA A 10 6.88 23.23 41.16
C ALA A 10 5.48 22.64 40.93
N ASP A 11 4.99 22.70 39.69
CA ASP A 11 3.93 21.78 39.23
C ASP A 11 4.61 20.55 38.62
N PRO A 12 4.71 19.41 39.33
CA PRO A 12 5.34 18.20 38.82
C PRO A 12 4.48 17.49 37.75
N ASP A 13 3.25 17.95 37.46
CA ASP A 13 2.33 17.27 36.55
C ASP A 13 2.34 17.82 35.11
N ARG A 14 3.29 18.71 34.78
CA ARG A 14 3.59 19.15 33.42
C ARG A 14 4.59 18.28 32.66
N LEU A 15 4.61 16.99 32.94
CA LEU A 15 5.17 16.04 31.98
C LEU A 15 4.17 15.92 30.82
N GLY A 16 4.34 16.81 29.85
CA GLY A 16 3.80 16.62 28.52
C GLY A 16 4.02 15.17 28.14
N ARG A 17 2.92 14.44 27.91
CA ARG A 17 2.97 13.06 27.45
C ARG A 17 3.96 13.05 26.28
N PRO A 18 5.02 12.22 26.32
CA PRO A 18 5.82 12.01 25.13
C PRO A 18 4.82 11.69 24.02
N GLY A 19 4.90 12.47 22.94
CA GLY A 19 4.02 12.36 21.81
C GLY A 19 3.81 10.89 21.53
N GLN A 20 2.54 10.49 21.42
CA GLN A 20 2.16 9.16 20.98
C GLN A 20 2.91 8.95 19.67
N ALA A 21 4.07 8.30 19.74
CA ALA A 21 4.74 7.77 18.59
C ALA A 21 3.69 6.85 18.00
N ALA A 22 3.19 7.21 16.82
CA ALA A 22 2.34 6.34 16.03
C ALA A 22 3.03 4.99 16.04
N THR A 23 2.45 4.04 16.78
CA THR A 23 2.86 2.64 16.66
C THR A 23 2.51 2.30 15.22
N ASP A 24 3.51 2.34 14.36
CA ASP A 24 3.39 1.87 12.99
C ASP A 24 2.77 0.46 13.10
N GLY A 25 1.51 0.33 12.68
CA GLY A 25 0.55 -0.69 13.11
C GLY A 25 0.84 -2.09 12.56
N GLY A 26 2.11 -2.44 12.42
CA GLY A 26 2.57 -3.68 11.85
C GLY A 26 2.33 -4.89 12.77
N PRO A 27 2.19 -6.09 12.19
CA PRO A 27 2.04 -7.30 12.98
C PRO A 27 3.28 -7.54 13.86
N PRO A 28 3.13 -8.14 15.07
CA PRO A 28 4.25 -8.47 15.94
C PRO A 28 5.33 -9.28 15.19
N ARG A 29 6.61 -9.08 15.50
CA ARG A 29 7.77 -9.68 14.78
C ARG A 29 7.58 -11.15 14.39
N ARG A 30 7.06 -11.97 15.30
CA ARG A 30 6.81 -13.41 15.02
C ARG A 30 5.78 -13.62 13.93
N ARG A 31 4.69 -12.84 13.93
CA ARG A 31 3.62 -12.88 12.93
C ARG A 31 4.11 -12.34 11.59
N ALA A 32 4.87 -11.24 11.59
CA ALA A 32 5.51 -10.72 10.37
C ALA A 32 6.42 -11.77 9.72
N PHE A 33 7.26 -12.43 10.51
CA PHE A 33 8.14 -13.50 10.03
C PHE A 33 7.36 -14.68 9.45
N ALA A 34 6.33 -15.16 10.15
CA ALA A 34 5.49 -16.26 9.66
C ALA A 34 4.77 -15.91 8.35
N LEU A 35 4.32 -14.66 8.18
CA LEU A 35 3.73 -14.20 6.92
C LEU A 35 4.76 -14.15 5.80
N ALA A 36 5.96 -13.64 6.07
CA ALA A 36 7.03 -13.57 5.08
C ALA A 36 7.45 -14.96 4.56
N GLN A 37 7.47 -15.98 5.42
CA GLN A 37 7.79 -17.36 5.03
C GLN A 37 6.74 -18.00 4.09
N ARG A 38 5.55 -17.40 3.93
CA ARG A 38 4.51 -17.88 3.01
C ARG A 38 4.61 -17.28 1.61
N LEU A 39 5.51 -16.31 1.40
CA LEU A 39 5.66 -15.62 0.13
C LEU A 39 6.68 -16.34 -0.76
N GLU A 40 6.29 -16.65 -1.99
CA GLU A 40 7.21 -17.06 -3.05
C GLU A 40 7.48 -15.83 -3.95
N ILE A 41 8.73 -15.37 -3.97
CA ILE A 41 9.12 -14.18 -4.75
C ILE A 41 9.60 -14.62 -6.12
N HIS A 42 8.85 -14.26 -7.16
CA HIS A 42 9.27 -14.43 -8.55
C HIS A 42 9.80 -13.11 -9.11
N HIS A 43 11.05 -13.11 -9.55
CA HIS A 43 11.64 -11.95 -10.20
C HIS A 43 11.18 -11.87 -11.67
N THR A 44 10.50 -10.78 -12.02
CA THR A 44 10.09 -10.52 -13.40
C THR A 44 11.25 -9.90 -14.22
N PRO A 45 11.35 -10.20 -15.53
CA PRO A 45 12.30 -9.55 -16.40
C PRO A 45 12.09 -8.03 -16.44
N LYS A 46 13.16 -7.25 -16.61
CA LYS A 46 13.13 -5.77 -16.60
C LYS A 46 12.10 -5.13 -17.54
N HIS A 47 11.72 -5.82 -18.62
CA HIS A 47 10.75 -5.33 -19.60
C HIS A 47 9.47 -6.18 -19.66
N GLY A 48 9.19 -6.97 -18.62
CA GLY A 48 7.99 -7.79 -18.50
C GLY A 48 6.74 -7.02 -18.10
N SER A 49 6.66 -5.71 -18.37
CA SER A 49 5.53 -4.84 -17.97
C SER A 49 4.18 -5.37 -18.47
N TRP A 50 4.18 -6.10 -19.57
CA TRP A 50 2.97 -6.66 -20.15
C TRP A 50 2.26 -7.70 -19.26
N LEU A 51 2.91 -8.25 -18.22
CA LEU A 51 2.29 -9.21 -17.28
C LEU A 51 1.95 -8.58 -15.92
N ASN A 52 1.91 -7.25 -15.81
CA ASN A 52 1.74 -6.62 -14.50
C ASN A 52 0.26 -6.41 -14.14
N ILE A 53 -0.26 -7.29 -13.28
CA ILE A 53 -1.61 -7.16 -12.69
C ILE A 53 -1.79 -5.79 -12.02
N ALA A 54 -0.76 -5.27 -11.36
CA ALA A 54 -0.83 -3.97 -10.70
C ALA A 54 -1.08 -2.83 -11.70
N GLU A 55 -0.55 -2.92 -12.93
CA GLU A 55 -0.76 -1.92 -13.98
C GLU A 55 -2.20 -1.96 -14.54
N ILE A 56 -2.77 -3.17 -14.66
CA ILE A 56 -4.17 -3.37 -15.06
C ILE A 56 -5.11 -2.77 -14.01
N GLU A 57 -4.89 -3.09 -12.74
CA GLU A 57 -5.69 -2.57 -11.63
C GLU A 57 -5.55 -1.05 -11.50
N LEU A 58 -4.34 -0.50 -11.64
CA LEU A 58 -4.13 0.94 -11.65
C LEU A 58 -4.88 1.60 -12.81
N SER A 59 -4.86 1.00 -14.00
CA SER A 59 -5.61 1.50 -15.16
C SER A 59 -7.13 1.44 -14.93
N ALA A 60 -7.63 0.41 -14.23
CA ALA A 60 -9.04 0.30 -13.86
C ALA A 60 -9.42 1.39 -12.84
N LEU A 61 -8.62 1.55 -11.78
CA LEU A 61 -8.78 2.59 -10.77
C LEU A 61 -8.84 3.98 -11.41
N THR A 62 -7.91 4.29 -12.31
CA THR A 62 -7.89 5.59 -13.00
C THR A 62 -9.18 5.85 -13.77
N ARG A 63 -9.69 4.85 -14.49
CA ARG A 63 -10.90 4.99 -15.31
C ARG A 63 -12.20 5.00 -14.52
N GLN A 64 -12.22 4.34 -13.35
CA GLN A 64 -13.45 4.11 -12.58
C GLN A 64 -13.60 5.04 -11.38
N CYS A 65 -12.48 5.53 -10.84
CA CYS A 65 -12.47 6.34 -9.61
C CYS A 65 -11.81 7.71 -9.81
N LEU A 66 -10.78 7.80 -10.66
CA LEU A 66 -9.95 9.00 -10.79
C LEU A 66 -10.11 9.72 -12.14
N ASP A 67 -11.25 9.56 -12.81
CA ASP A 67 -11.53 10.19 -14.12
C ASP A 67 -11.80 11.71 -14.02
N ARG A 68 -11.81 12.22 -12.79
CA ARG A 68 -12.12 13.61 -12.45
C ARG A 68 -11.13 14.16 -11.43
N ARG A 69 -11.11 15.48 -11.30
CA ARG A 69 -10.32 16.16 -10.27
C ARG A 69 -10.99 16.01 -8.90
N ILE A 70 -10.20 15.60 -7.91
CA ILE A 70 -10.58 15.55 -6.50
C ILE A 70 -9.78 16.62 -5.76
N GLY A 71 -10.46 17.46 -4.99
CA GLY A 71 -9.90 18.69 -4.43
C GLY A 71 -9.18 18.53 -3.10
N ASP A 72 -9.49 17.46 -2.36
CA ASP A 72 -9.02 17.22 -1.00
C ASP A 72 -8.65 15.75 -0.77
N LEU A 73 -7.76 15.53 0.19
CA LEU A 73 -7.20 14.22 0.47
C LEU A 73 -8.20 13.28 1.13
N ASP A 74 -9.11 13.80 1.96
CA ASP A 74 -10.09 12.99 2.71
C ASP A 74 -11.14 12.39 1.77
N THR A 75 -11.62 13.19 0.81
CA THR A 75 -12.50 12.73 -0.26
C THR A 75 -11.80 11.69 -1.14
N LEU A 76 -10.54 11.94 -1.51
CA LEU A 76 -9.74 10.96 -2.26
C LEU A 76 -9.66 9.62 -1.51
N ASN A 77 -9.31 9.63 -0.22
CA ASN A 77 -9.20 8.42 0.58
C ASN A 77 -10.54 7.69 0.71
N THR A 78 -11.64 8.44 0.85
CA THR A 78 -13.00 7.88 0.93
C THR A 78 -13.38 7.17 -0.37
N GLU A 79 -13.12 7.80 -1.51
CA GLU A 79 -13.40 7.21 -2.83
C GLU A 79 -12.53 6.00 -3.13
N LEU A 80 -11.22 6.08 -2.82
CA LEU A 80 -10.30 4.95 -2.96
C LEU A 80 -10.74 3.76 -2.12
N SER A 81 -11.16 4.00 -0.87
CA SER A 81 -11.64 2.95 0.03
C SER A 81 -12.95 2.32 -0.46
N ALA A 82 -13.88 3.14 -0.94
CA ALA A 82 -15.14 2.66 -1.50
C ALA A 82 -14.91 1.82 -2.77
N TRP A 83 -14.06 2.30 -3.68
CA TRP A 83 -13.69 1.58 -4.90
C TRP A 83 -12.98 0.26 -4.56
N GLN A 84 -11.99 0.28 -3.67
CA GLN A 84 -11.25 -0.91 -3.24
C GLN A 84 -12.20 -1.97 -2.65
N ASN A 85 -13.14 -1.56 -1.80
CA ASN A 85 -14.11 -2.48 -1.21
C ASN A 85 -15.03 -3.10 -2.27
N ALA A 86 -15.49 -2.30 -3.24
CA ALA A 86 -16.32 -2.80 -4.34
C ALA A 86 -15.54 -3.81 -5.20
N THR A 87 -14.33 -3.46 -5.64
CA THR A 87 -13.47 -4.34 -6.46
C THR A 87 -13.11 -5.63 -5.73
N ASN A 88 -12.75 -5.55 -4.44
CA ASN A 88 -12.46 -6.72 -3.62
C ASN A 88 -13.70 -7.59 -3.39
N THR A 89 -14.90 -7.01 -3.29
CA THR A 89 -16.14 -7.76 -3.11
C THR A 89 -16.54 -8.50 -4.38
N ASP A 90 -16.33 -7.88 -5.54
CA ASP A 90 -16.62 -8.49 -6.84
C ASP A 90 -15.70 -9.70 -7.15
N GLN A 91 -14.59 -9.86 -6.40
CA GLN A 91 -13.67 -11.00 -6.49
C GLN A 91 -13.32 -11.35 -7.94
N ARG A 92 -13.15 -10.33 -8.80
CA ARG A 92 -12.80 -10.56 -10.21
C ARG A 92 -11.40 -11.14 -10.24
N GLN A 93 -11.33 -12.47 -10.31
CA GLN A 93 -10.06 -13.15 -10.46
C GLN A 93 -9.50 -12.78 -11.83
N VAL A 94 -8.22 -12.45 -11.82
CA VAL A 94 -7.47 -12.28 -13.04
C VAL A 94 -7.32 -13.65 -13.68
N ASP A 95 -8.03 -13.85 -14.80
CA ASP A 95 -7.94 -15.08 -15.58
C ASP A 95 -6.67 -15.05 -16.45
N TRP A 96 -5.64 -15.76 -15.97
CA TRP A 96 -4.33 -15.80 -16.62
C TRP A 96 -4.31 -16.81 -17.76
N GLN A 97 -4.50 -16.30 -18.97
CA GLN A 97 -4.49 -17.07 -20.22
C GLN A 97 -3.10 -17.18 -20.87
N PHE A 98 -2.10 -16.42 -20.39
CA PHE A 98 -0.76 -16.42 -20.98
C PHE A 98 0.14 -17.49 -20.37
N THR A 99 0.39 -18.57 -21.12
CA THR A 99 1.12 -19.72 -20.60
C THR A 99 2.64 -19.57 -20.78
N THR A 100 3.40 -20.39 -20.04
CA THR A 100 4.85 -20.53 -20.26
C THR A 100 5.18 -20.96 -21.69
N HIS A 101 4.30 -21.74 -22.33
CA HIS A 101 4.47 -22.16 -23.72
C HIS A 101 4.35 -20.96 -24.68
N ASP A 102 3.33 -20.13 -24.48
CA ASP A 102 3.13 -18.90 -25.26
C ASP A 102 4.31 -17.94 -25.09
N ALA A 103 4.81 -17.81 -23.86
CA ALA A 103 6.00 -17.01 -23.56
C ALA A 103 7.23 -17.51 -24.33
N ARG A 104 7.46 -18.82 -24.41
CA ARG A 104 8.61 -19.38 -25.17
C ARG A 104 8.52 -19.11 -26.67
N ILE A 105 7.32 -19.03 -27.22
CA ILE A 105 7.12 -18.70 -28.63
C ILE A 105 7.26 -17.19 -28.85
N LYS A 106 6.48 -16.37 -28.13
CA LYS A 106 6.43 -14.91 -28.34
C LYS A 106 7.71 -14.20 -27.91
N LEU A 107 8.36 -14.66 -26.85
CA LEU A 107 9.58 -14.06 -26.29
C LEU A 107 10.85 -14.79 -26.72
N ARG A 108 10.80 -15.60 -27.79
CA ARG A 108 11.95 -16.38 -28.28
C ARG A 108 13.22 -15.52 -28.43
N HIS A 109 13.06 -14.27 -28.87
CA HIS A 109 14.19 -13.37 -29.09
C HIS A 109 14.91 -12.93 -27.80
N LEU A 110 14.31 -13.12 -26.62
CA LEU A 110 14.92 -12.84 -25.32
C LEU A 110 15.76 -14.00 -24.79
N TYR A 111 15.62 -15.20 -25.37
CA TYR A 111 16.41 -16.35 -24.96
C TYR A 111 17.80 -16.30 -25.61
N PRO A 112 18.86 -16.69 -24.88
CA PRO A 112 20.21 -16.78 -25.44
C PRO A 112 20.21 -17.67 -26.68
N LYS A 113 20.86 -17.21 -27.74
CA LYS A 113 21.12 -18.03 -28.92
C LYS A 113 22.44 -18.75 -28.67
N ASN A 114 22.39 -20.07 -28.59
CA ASN A 114 23.58 -20.93 -28.62
C ASN A 114 24.19 -20.93 -30.02
#